data_AF-A0A954X5Y9-F1
#
_entry.id   AF-A0A954X5Y9-F1
#
_cell.length_a   1.000
_cell.length_b   1.000
_cell.length_c   1.000
_cell.angle_alpha   90.00
_cell.angle_beta   90.00
_cell.angle_gamma   90.00
#
_symmetry.space_group_name_H-M   'P 1'
#
loop_
_entity.id
_entity.type
_entity.pdbx_description
1 polymer ?
#
loop_
_entity_poly.entity_id
_entity_poly.type
_entity_poly.pdbx_seq_one_letter_code
_entity_poly.pdbx_strand_id
1 'polypeptide(L)'
;MTKPTTKAAAKSASPPPAEQSRRTASPRRWIIAGALLATLLVGGAVFADWWTTIPEDTTATYVGRDTCAECHQTELQAWTGSHHDKAMDHATSETVLGDFSGVEIENFGVVSRMFQRDGKYWIHTEGPDGEMADFEIKYVFGFEPLQQYMVEFDRPADMPPHEVARLQVSRIAWDTLHKRWFYLPPPDV
;
A
#
# COMPACT_ATOMS: atom_id res chain seq x y z
N MET A 1 55.58 -100.48 24.63
CA MET A 1 54.11 -100.43 24.71
C MET A 1 53.68 -98.97 24.64
N THR A 2 53.17 -98.52 23.48
CA THR A 2 52.23 -97.39 23.35
C THR A 2 51.74 -97.37 21.90
N LYS A 3 50.48 -97.74 21.68
CA LYS A 3 49.78 -97.61 20.38
C LYS A 3 49.43 -96.13 20.14
N PRO A 4 49.50 -95.60 18.92
CA PRO A 4 48.73 -94.44 18.52
C PRO A 4 47.42 -94.89 17.85
N THR A 5 46.29 -94.43 18.39
CA THR A 5 44.96 -94.55 17.79
C THR A 5 44.57 -93.21 17.17
N THR A 6 44.33 -93.27 15.86
CA THR A 6 43.34 -92.53 15.03
C THR A 6 42.64 -91.30 15.60
N LYS A 7 42.52 -90.26 14.78
CA LYS A 7 41.32 -89.40 14.75
C LYS A 7 40.93 -89.01 13.33
N ALA A 8 39.76 -89.46 12.91
CA ALA A 8 39.05 -89.00 11.73
C ALA A 8 38.46 -87.60 11.98
N ALA A 9 38.44 -86.78 10.94
CA ALA A 9 37.87 -85.43 10.96
C ALA A 9 36.33 -85.48 10.87
N ALA A 10 35.64 -84.81 11.79
CA ALA A 10 34.21 -84.53 11.67
C ALA A 10 34.00 -83.09 11.18
N LYS A 11 33.21 -82.94 10.10
CA LYS A 11 32.78 -81.66 9.52
C LYS A 11 31.91 -80.90 10.53
N SER A 12 32.17 -79.60 10.74
CA SER A 12 31.29 -78.74 11.53
C SER A 12 30.06 -78.34 10.71
N ALA A 13 28.88 -78.45 11.32
CA ALA A 13 27.65 -77.90 10.78
C ALA A 13 27.54 -76.42 11.19
N SER A 14 27.11 -75.56 10.28
CA SER A 14 26.83 -74.14 10.54
C SER A 14 25.62 -73.98 11.47
N PRO A 15 25.62 -72.95 12.35
CA PRO A 15 24.53 -72.71 13.28
C PRO A 15 23.27 -72.19 12.57
N PRO A 16 22.06 -72.39 13.16
CA PRO A 16 20.81 -71.89 12.59
C PRO A 16 20.74 -70.35 12.66
N PRO A 17 19.94 -69.71 11.78
CA PRO A 17 19.78 -68.26 11.81
C PRO A 17 19.04 -67.83 13.08
N ALA A 18 19.51 -66.73 13.69
CA ALA A 18 18.94 -66.21 14.93
C ALA A 18 17.50 -65.70 14.72
N GLU A 19 16.58 -66.19 15.56
CA GLU A 19 15.18 -65.75 15.60
C GLU A 19 15.11 -64.30 16.10
N GLN A 20 14.86 -63.35 15.18
CA GLN A 20 14.70 -61.95 15.53
C GLN A 20 13.37 -61.76 16.26
N SER A 21 13.41 -61.63 17.58
CA SER A 21 12.22 -61.29 18.37
C SER A 21 11.68 -59.94 17.92
N ARG A 22 10.43 -59.93 17.43
CA ARG A 22 9.73 -58.68 17.09
C ARG A 22 9.55 -57.89 18.37
N ARG A 23 10.43 -56.89 18.59
CA ARG A 23 10.30 -55.91 19.67
C ARG A 23 9.01 -55.11 19.44
N THR A 24 7.92 -55.52 20.07
CA THR A 24 6.69 -54.73 20.12
C THR A 24 6.99 -53.43 20.85
N ALA A 25 6.79 -52.28 20.18
CA ALA A 25 7.03 -50.98 20.79
C ALA A 25 6.22 -50.85 22.09
N SER A 26 6.87 -50.43 23.18
CA SER A 26 6.18 -50.29 24.47
C SER A 26 5.11 -49.20 24.37
N PRO A 27 3.94 -49.38 25.02
CA PRO A 27 2.84 -48.41 24.97
C PRO A 27 3.26 -47.01 25.43
N ARG A 28 4.29 -46.92 26.31
CA ARG A 28 4.93 -45.67 26.72
C ARG A 28 5.50 -44.85 25.57
N ARG A 29 6.07 -45.47 24.53
CA ARG A 29 6.64 -44.75 23.38
C ARG A 29 5.56 -44.06 22.56
N TRP A 30 4.40 -44.69 22.41
CA TRP A 30 3.25 -44.11 21.72
C TRP A 30 2.62 -42.96 22.50
N ILE A 31 2.57 -43.07 23.83
CA ILE A 31 2.09 -41.97 24.71
C ILE A 31 3.02 -40.76 24.59
N ILE A 32 4.35 -40.96 24.65
CA ILE A 32 5.32 -39.87 24.53
C ILE A 32 5.26 -39.23 23.13
N ALA A 33 5.21 -40.04 22.08
CA ALA A 33 5.11 -39.53 20.71
C ALA A 33 3.80 -38.74 20.50
N GLY A 34 2.69 -39.23 21.03
CA GLY A 34 1.40 -38.53 21.00
C GLY A 34 1.43 -37.20 21.76
N ALA A 35 2.05 -37.17 22.94
CA ALA A 35 2.21 -35.94 23.73
C ALA A 35 3.10 -34.91 23.00
N LEU A 36 4.21 -35.34 22.41
CA LEU A 36 5.09 -34.45 21.63
C LEU A 36 4.39 -33.88 20.39
N LEU A 37 3.63 -34.71 19.68
CA LEU A 37 2.84 -34.27 18.54
C LEU A 37 1.76 -33.27 18.97
N ALA A 38 1.05 -33.53 20.07
CA ALA A 38 0.05 -32.61 20.60
C ALA A 38 0.67 -31.26 20.99
N THR A 39 1.83 -31.26 21.66
CA THR A 39 2.54 -30.02 22.01
C THR A 39 2.98 -29.24 20.76
N LEU A 40 3.49 -29.92 19.73
CA LEU A 40 3.87 -29.27 18.47
C LEU A 40 2.66 -28.66 17.75
N LEU A 41 1.52 -29.37 17.73
CA LEU A 41 0.30 -28.87 17.12
C LEU A 41 -0.27 -27.67 17.88
N VAL A 42 -0.32 -27.72 19.21
CA VAL A 42 -0.79 -26.60 20.04
C VAL A 42 0.16 -25.41 19.94
N GLY A 43 1.47 -25.65 20.03
CA GLY A 43 2.47 -24.60 19.87
C GLY A 43 2.43 -23.97 18.49
N GLY A 44 2.25 -24.77 17.43
CA GLY A 44 2.07 -24.28 16.06
C GLY A 44 0.80 -23.45 15.88
N ALA A 45 -0.31 -23.85 16.51
CA ALA A 45 -1.56 -23.09 16.48
C ALA A 45 -1.44 -21.74 17.20
N VAL A 46 -0.85 -21.71 18.39
CA VAL A 46 -0.61 -20.45 19.13
C VAL A 46 0.38 -19.55 18.40
N PHE A 47 1.43 -20.12 17.79
CA PHE A 47 2.36 -19.36 16.98
C PHE A 47 1.71 -18.79 15.72
N ALA A 48 0.86 -19.58 15.04
CA ALA A 48 0.11 -19.11 13.88
C ALA A 48 -0.83 -17.96 14.28
N ASP A 49 -1.62 -18.14 15.35
CA ASP A 49 -2.51 -17.11 15.91
C ASP A 49 -1.75 -15.80 16.20
N TRP A 50 -0.62 -15.89 16.93
CA TRP A 50 0.27 -14.76 17.23
C TRP A 50 0.84 -14.09 15.96
N TRP A 51 1.19 -14.86 14.93
CA TRP A 51 1.77 -14.33 13.70
C TRP A 51 0.71 -13.68 12.78
N THR A 52 -0.54 -14.13 12.86
CA THR A 52 -1.63 -13.67 11.99
C THR A 52 -2.57 -12.67 12.64
N THR A 53 -2.25 -12.09 13.81
CA THR A 53 -3.15 -11.24 14.61
C THR A 53 -3.65 -9.98 13.90
N ILE A 54 -4.63 -10.14 13.03
CA ILE A 54 -5.62 -9.13 12.67
C ILE A 54 -6.96 -9.79 13.00
N PRO A 55 -7.67 -9.32 14.04
CA PRO A 55 -9.01 -9.83 14.34
C PRO A 55 -9.90 -9.81 13.10
N GLU A 56 -10.71 -10.84 12.88
CA GLU A 56 -11.55 -10.97 11.67
C GLU A 56 -12.52 -9.78 11.48
N ASP A 57 -12.84 -9.07 12.56
CA ASP A 57 -13.70 -7.89 12.60
C ASP A 57 -12.93 -6.55 12.46
N THR A 58 -11.61 -6.59 12.36
CA THR A 58 -10.80 -5.37 12.22
C THR A 58 -10.89 -4.84 10.80
N THR A 59 -11.56 -3.70 10.66
CA THR A 59 -11.55 -2.91 9.43
C THR A 59 -10.43 -1.88 9.51
N ALA A 60 -9.52 -1.87 8.55
CA ALA A 60 -8.49 -0.83 8.48
C ALA A 60 -9.14 0.53 8.24
N THR A 61 -8.87 1.50 9.11
CA THR A 61 -9.33 2.88 9.00
C THR A 61 -8.15 3.83 8.87
N TYR A 62 -8.35 4.98 8.22
CA TYR A 62 -7.35 6.04 8.20
C TYR A 62 -7.28 6.74 9.56
N VAL A 63 -6.12 6.67 10.22
CA VAL A 63 -5.91 7.26 11.56
C VAL A 63 -5.31 8.66 11.52
N GLY A 64 -4.91 9.15 10.35
CA GLY A 64 -4.19 10.40 10.20
C GLY A 64 -2.69 10.26 10.51
N ARG A 65 -1.88 11.18 9.97
CA ARG A 65 -0.41 11.12 10.14
C ARG A 65 0.04 11.39 11.58
N ASP A 66 -0.75 12.13 12.35
CA ASP A 66 -0.35 12.59 13.68
C ASP A 66 -0.22 11.41 14.67
N THR A 67 -1.05 10.38 14.52
CA THR A 67 -0.91 9.12 15.27
C THR A 67 0.45 8.46 15.03
N CYS A 68 0.96 8.51 13.79
CA CYS A 68 2.27 7.94 13.46
C CYS A 68 3.41 8.81 14.02
N ALA A 69 3.23 10.13 13.98
CA ALA A 69 4.22 11.12 14.43
C ALA A 69 4.61 11.00 15.90
N GLU A 70 3.75 10.40 16.73
CA GLU A 70 4.01 10.15 18.15
C GLU A 70 5.20 9.20 18.39
N CYS A 71 5.51 8.30 17.45
CA CYS A 71 6.62 7.34 17.55
C CYS A 71 7.62 7.41 16.39
N HIS A 72 7.24 8.00 15.25
CA HIS A 72 8.03 8.05 14.02
C HIS A 72 8.45 9.48 13.65
N GLN A 73 9.15 10.16 14.56
CA GLN A 73 9.52 11.57 14.38
C GLN A 73 10.55 11.76 13.26
N THR A 74 11.50 10.84 13.11
CA THR A 74 12.52 10.90 12.06
C THR A 74 11.88 10.78 10.68
N GLU A 75 10.94 9.85 10.52
CA GLU A 75 10.19 9.67 9.27
C GLU A 75 9.29 10.87 8.99
N LEU A 76 8.59 11.40 10.00
CA LEU A 76 7.79 12.61 9.85
C LEU A 76 8.67 13.77 9.39
N GLN A 77 9.86 13.95 9.98
CA GLN A 77 10.77 15.02 9.60
C GLN A 77 11.28 14.87 8.16
N ALA A 78 11.58 13.65 7.72
CA ALA A 78 11.99 13.39 6.35
C ALA A 78 10.84 13.57 5.33
N TRP A 79 9.61 13.25 5.75
CA TRP A 79 8.41 13.39 4.91
C TRP A 79 7.94 14.83 4.80
N THR A 80 8.00 15.61 5.88
CA THR A 80 7.49 16.98 5.94
C THR A 80 8.27 17.88 4.99
N GLY A 81 7.56 18.60 4.13
CA GLY A 81 8.13 19.43 3.07
C GLY A 81 8.57 18.66 1.83
N SER A 82 8.49 17.33 1.81
CA SER A 82 8.75 16.54 0.60
C SER A 82 7.66 16.74 -0.46
N HIS A 83 7.91 16.30 -1.70
CA HIS A 83 6.89 16.32 -2.74
C HIS A 83 5.68 15.43 -2.41
N HIS A 84 5.83 14.41 -1.55
CA HIS A 84 4.72 13.58 -1.09
C HIS A 84 3.81 14.35 -0.12
N ASP A 85 4.40 15.12 0.80
CA ASP A 85 3.66 16.02 1.70
C ASP A 85 2.91 17.10 0.91
N LYS A 86 3.52 17.60 -0.17
CA LYS A 86 2.95 18.65 -1.03
C LYS A 86 2.10 18.12 -2.19
N ALA A 87 1.83 16.82 -2.25
CA ALA A 87 1.25 16.20 -3.43
C ALA A 87 -0.19 16.62 -3.70
N MET A 88 -0.95 16.98 -2.66
CA MET A 88 -2.32 17.47 -2.79
C MET A 88 -2.65 18.36 -1.59
N ASP A 89 -3.26 19.52 -1.84
CA ASP A 89 -3.68 20.45 -0.79
C ASP A 89 -4.91 21.25 -1.23
N HIS A 90 -5.57 21.93 -0.30
CA HIS A 90 -6.56 22.95 -0.61
C HIS A 90 -5.91 24.09 -1.37
N ALA A 91 -6.65 24.72 -2.30
CA ALA A 91 -6.15 25.87 -3.04
C ALA A 91 -6.20 27.14 -2.17
N THR A 92 -5.05 27.58 -1.68
CA THR A 92 -4.86 28.78 -0.86
C THR A 92 -3.70 29.62 -1.38
N SER A 93 -3.48 30.79 -0.80
CA SER A 93 -2.32 31.65 -1.07
C SER A 93 -0.97 30.98 -0.83
N GLU A 94 -0.93 29.97 0.03
CA GLU A 94 0.30 29.26 0.39
C GLU A 94 0.59 28.08 -0.55
N THR A 95 -0.43 27.50 -1.18
CA THR A 95 -0.34 26.22 -1.89
C THR A 95 -0.46 26.35 -3.41
N VAL A 96 -1.11 27.41 -3.88
CA VAL A 96 -1.24 27.73 -5.32
C VAL A 96 0.07 28.33 -5.82
N LEU A 97 0.72 27.62 -6.75
CA LEU A 97 1.99 28.04 -7.36
C LEU A 97 1.79 28.78 -8.69
N GLY A 98 0.61 28.65 -9.30
CA GLY A 98 0.26 29.23 -10.59
C GLY A 98 -0.10 30.70 -10.54
N ASP A 99 0.05 31.37 -11.68
CA ASP A 99 -0.31 32.79 -11.82
C ASP A 99 -1.80 32.95 -12.14
N PHE A 100 -2.58 33.36 -11.14
CA PHE A 100 -4.01 33.69 -11.26
C PHE A 100 -4.25 35.21 -11.30
N SER A 101 -3.35 36.00 -11.89
CA SER A 101 -3.52 37.46 -12.06
C SER A 101 -4.47 37.86 -13.20
N GLY A 102 -5.13 36.90 -13.85
CA GLY A 102 -5.96 37.12 -15.03
C GLY A 102 -5.28 36.68 -16.33
N VAL A 103 -4.30 35.78 -16.27
CA VAL A 103 -3.57 35.27 -17.43
C VAL A 103 -4.49 34.43 -18.31
N GLU A 104 -4.35 34.58 -19.62
CA GLU A 104 -5.10 33.82 -20.63
C GLU A 104 -4.18 32.85 -21.38
N ILE A 105 -4.74 31.70 -21.74
CA ILE A 105 -4.13 30.73 -22.64
C ILE A 105 -5.17 30.31 -23.67
N GLU A 106 -4.78 30.23 -24.93
CA GLU A 106 -5.61 29.69 -26.00
C GLU A 106 -5.12 28.29 -26.38
N ASN A 107 -6.04 27.33 -26.45
CA ASN A 107 -5.75 26.00 -26.93
C ASN A 107 -6.96 25.42 -27.67
N PHE A 108 -6.74 24.89 -28.88
CA PHE A 108 -7.81 24.43 -29.79
C PHE A 108 -8.94 25.45 -30.03
N GLY A 109 -8.63 26.74 -30.06
CA GLY A 109 -9.61 27.82 -30.25
C GLY A 109 -10.42 28.18 -29.00
N VAL A 110 -10.17 27.54 -27.86
CA VAL A 110 -10.76 27.87 -26.56
C VAL A 110 -9.80 28.76 -25.79
N VAL A 111 -10.24 29.98 -25.44
CA VAL A 111 -9.49 30.90 -24.58
C VAL A 111 -9.90 30.67 -23.14
N SER A 112 -8.95 30.27 -22.30
CA SER A 112 -9.18 30.06 -20.87
C SER A 112 -8.44 31.09 -20.04
N ARG A 113 -9.04 31.55 -18.94
CA ARG A 113 -8.51 32.61 -18.08
C ARG A 113 -8.37 32.15 -16.64
N MET A 114 -7.21 32.33 -16.04
CA MET A 114 -6.92 31.96 -14.64
C MET A 114 -6.91 33.24 -13.80
N PHE A 115 -7.81 33.33 -12.83
CA PHE A 115 -8.03 34.57 -12.08
C PHE A 115 -8.43 34.33 -10.62
N GLN A 116 -8.33 35.39 -9.82
CA GLN A 116 -8.83 35.40 -8.45
C GLN A 116 -10.14 36.18 -8.33
N ARG A 117 -11.05 35.71 -7.48
CA ARG A 117 -12.29 36.39 -7.09
C ARG A 117 -12.61 36.03 -5.63
N ASP A 118 -12.83 37.06 -4.81
CA ASP A 118 -13.16 36.94 -3.39
C ASP A 118 -12.15 36.11 -2.57
N GLY A 119 -10.84 36.29 -2.85
CA GLY A 119 -9.77 35.54 -2.18
C GLY A 119 -9.67 34.06 -2.60
N LYS A 120 -10.42 33.65 -3.62
CA LYS A 120 -10.41 32.29 -4.17
C LYS A 120 -9.84 32.27 -5.59
N TYR A 121 -9.45 31.08 -6.02
CA TYR A 121 -8.86 30.82 -7.33
C TYR A 121 -9.90 30.24 -8.29
N TRP A 122 -9.90 30.73 -9.52
CA TRP A 122 -10.90 30.39 -10.53
C TRP A 122 -10.25 30.17 -11.90
N ILE A 123 -10.87 29.29 -12.68
CA ILE A 123 -10.60 29.15 -14.10
C ILE A 123 -11.87 29.40 -14.89
N HIS A 124 -11.81 30.32 -15.85
CA HIS A 124 -12.84 30.50 -16.87
C HIS A 124 -12.48 29.64 -18.08
N THR A 125 -13.27 28.61 -18.38
CA THR A 125 -12.97 27.67 -19.47
C THR A 125 -14.24 26.95 -19.92
N GLU A 126 -14.13 26.12 -20.97
CA GLU A 126 -15.23 25.30 -21.49
C GLU A 126 -15.57 24.18 -20.50
N GLY A 127 -16.85 24.05 -20.18
CA GLY A 127 -17.41 23.02 -19.32
C GLY A 127 -17.71 21.70 -20.06
N PRO A 128 -18.22 20.68 -19.35
CA PRO A 128 -18.60 19.41 -19.94
C PRO A 128 -19.78 19.51 -20.93
N ASP A 129 -20.52 20.62 -20.92
CA ASP A 129 -21.61 20.95 -21.84
C ASP A 129 -21.14 21.72 -23.09
N GLY A 130 -19.86 22.08 -23.18
CA GLY A 130 -19.30 22.88 -24.27
C GLY A 130 -19.49 24.39 -24.08
N GLU A 131 -20.05 24.83 -22.95
CA GLU A 131 -20.26 26.25 -22.67
C GLU A 131 -19.16 26.81 -21.77
N MET A 132 -18.86 28.10 -21.93
CA MET A 132 -17.87 28.77 -21.09
C MET A 132 -18.43 29.09 -19.70
N ALA A 133 -17.69 28.71 -18.66
CA ALA A 133 -18.09 28.95 -17.28
C ALA A 133 -16.89 29.21 -16.35
N ASP A 134 -17.18 29.78 -15.17
CA ASP A 134 -16.20 29.96 -14.09
C ASP A 134 -16.25 28.75 -13.14
N PHE A 135 -15.10 28.10 -12.95
CA PHE A 135 -14.94 26.99 -12.02
C PHE A 135 -14.00 27.37 -10.88
N GLU A 136 -14.46 27.22 -9.64
CA GLU A 136 -13.62 27.42 -8.46
C GLU A 136 -12.60 26.28 -8.37
N ILE A 137 -11.33 26.64 -8.23
CA ILE A 137 -10.27 25.68 -7.91
C ILE A 137 -10.37 25.37 -6.41
N LYS A 138 -10.70 24.12 -6.08
CA LYS A 138 -10.81 23.66 -4.69
C LYS A 138 -9.51 23.09 -4.15
N TYR A 139 -8.75 22.42 -5.02
CA TYR A 139 -7.53 21.73 -4.64
C TYR A 139 -6.42 21.94 -5.68
N VAL A 140 -5.19 21.86 -5.20
CA VAL A 140 -3.99 21.73 -6.03
C VAL A 140 -3.50 20.28 -5.98
N PHE A 141 -2.88 19.82 -7.06
CA PHE A 141 -2.34 18.48 -7.16
C PHE A 141 -0.99 18.49 -7.87
N GLY A 142 0.01 17.87 -7.27
CA GLY A 142 1.40 17.99 -7.68
C GLY A 142 2.08 19.25 -7.13
N PHE A 143 3.40 19.29 -7.32
CA PHE A 143 4.27 20.34 -6.81
C PHE A 143 5.33 20.71 -7.84
N GLU A 144 6.32 19.84 -8.10
CA GLU A 144 7.32 20.03 -9.16
C GLU A 144 7.51 18.75 -9.99
N PRO A 145 7.69 18.86 -11.32
CA PRO A 145 7.78 20.09 -12.13
C PRO A 145 6.42 20.66 -12.56
N LEU A 146 5.32 20.10 -12.06
CA LEU A 146 3.96 20.34 -12.50
C LEU A 146 3.02 20.49 -11.30
N GLN A 147 2.19 21.52 -11.34
CA GLN A 147 1.01 21.61 -10.48
C GLN A 147 -0.27 21.68 -11.33
N GLN A 148 -1.21 20.81 -11.03
CA GLN A 148 -2.54 20.72 -11.62
C GLN A 148 -3.57 21.25 -10.62
N TYR A 149 -4.75 21.61 -11.13
CA TYR A 149 -5.80 22.27 -10.37
C TYR A 149 -7.10 21.49 -10.51
N MET A 150 -7.81 21.30 -9.40
CA MET A 150 -9.02 20.49 -9.36
C MET A 150 -10.24 21.35 -9.09
N VAL A 151 -11.29 21.08 -9.86
CA VAL A 151 -12.60 21.70 -9.73
C VAL A 151 -13.61 20.65 -9.29
N GLU A 152 -14.61 21.08 -8.54
CA GLU A 152 -15.67 20.22 -8.01
C GLU A 152 -16.95 20.41 -8.82
N PHE A 153 -17.56 19.30 -9.25
CA PHE A 153 -18.79 19.25 -10.00
C PHE A 153 -19.91 18.62 -9.18
N ASP A 154 -21.15 19.02 -9.49
CA ASP A 154 -22.38 18.35 -9.05
C ASP A 154 -22.53 18.25 -7.52
N ARG A 155 -21.95 19.20 -6.76
CA ARG A 155 -22.04 19.22 -5.30
C ARG A 155 -23.49 19.49 -4.84
N PRO A 156 -24.16 18.55 -4.14
CA PRO A 156 -25.48 18.79 -3.58
C PRO A 156 -25.45 19.89 -2.50
N ALA A 157 -26.51 20.69 -2.43
CA ALA A 157 -26.59 21.81 -1.48
C ALA A 157 -26.59 21.36 0.00
N ASP A 158 -27.02 20.13 0.26
CA ASP A 158 -27.06 19.49 1.57
C ASP A 158 -25.82 18.63 1.87
N MET A 159 -24.86 18.54 0.95
CA MET A 159 -23.64 17.76 1.15
C MET A 159 -22.75 18.38 2.25
N PRO A 160 -22.37 17.61 3.29
CA PRO A 160 -21.56 18.10 4.39
C PRO A 160 -20.23 18.73 3.92
N PRO A 161 -19.74 19.81 4.56
CA PRO A 161 -18.52 20.51 4.13
C PRO A 161 -17.24 19.64 4.09
N HIS A 162 -17.21 18.54 4.83
CA HIS A 162 -16.08 17.62 4.90
C HIS A 162 -16.13 16.50 3.85
N GLU A 163 -17.23 16.41 3.10
CA GLU A 163 -17.34 15.52 1.95
C GLU A 163 -16.98 16.25 0.67
N VAL A 164 -16.47 15.49 -0.30
CA VAL A 164 -16.01 15.97 -1.59
C VAL A 164 -16.93 15.40 -2.67
N ALA A 165 -17.51 16.25 -3.51
CA ALA A 165 -18.27 15.82 -4.66
C ALA A 165 -17.35 15.37 -5.80
N ARG A 166 -17.89 15.24 -7.01
CA ARG A 166 -17.11 14.76 -8.14
C ARG A 166 -15.99 15.75 -8.47
N LEU A 167 -14.74 15.35 -8.29
CA LEU A 167 -13.59 16.14 -8.69
C LEU A 167 -13.17 15.86 -10.13
N GLN A 168 -12.78 16.92 -10.82
CA GLN A 168 -12.13 16.86 -12.12
C GLN A 168 -10.80 17.61 -12.05
N VAL A 169 -9.74 16.97 -12.51
CA VAL A 169 -8.45 17.63 -12.71
C VAL A 169 -8.53 18.42 -14.01
N SER A 170 -8.26 19.73 -13.93
CA SER A 170 -8.17 20.60 -15.10
C SER A 170 -7.06 20.12 -16.02
N ARG A 171 -7.31 20.21 -17.33
CA ARG A 171 -6.27 19.99 -18.35
C ARG A 171 -5.34 21.19 -18.49
N ILE A 172 -5.67 22.32 -17.88
CA ILE A 172 -4.79 23.48 -17.82
C ILE A 172 -3.96 23.34 -16.54
N ALA A 173 -2.65 23.29 -16.71
CA ALA A 173 -1.71 23.05 -15.64
C ALA A 173 -0.58 24.07 -15.66
N TRP A 174 0.13 24.13 -14.54
CA TRP A 174 1.21 25.08 -14.32
C TRP A 174 2.56 24.38 -14.31
N ASP A 175 3.44 24.80 -15.20
CA ASP A 175 4.84 24.41 -15.23
C ASP A 175 5.57 25.21 -14.15
N THR A 176 5.92 24.56 -13.04
CA THR A 176 6.51 25.25 -11.89
C THR A 176 7.96 25.66 -12.12
N LEU A 177 8.64 25.08 -13.11
CA LEU A 177 10.01 25.42 -13.48
C LEU A 177 10.06 26.63 -14.41
N HIS A 178 9.26 26.61 -15.48
CA HIS A 178 9.24 27.69 -16.48
C HIS A 178 8.22 28.80 -16.18
N LYS A 179 7.43 28.64 -15.11
CA LYS A 179 6.41 29.60 -14.67
C LYS A 179 5.44 29.99 -15.78
N ARG A 180 4.82 28.97 -16.40
CA ARG A 180 3.87 29.16 -17.48
C ARG A 180 2.69 28.19 -17.40
N TRP A 181 1.54 28.68 -17.85
CA TRP A 181 0.39 27.85 -18.11
C TRP A 181 0.57 27.06 -19.39
N PHE A 182 0.07 25.83 -19.39
CA PHE A 182 0.01 25.00 -20.59
C PHE A 182 -1.18 24.05 -20.52
N TYR A 183 -1.59 23.56 -21.68
CA TYR A 183 -2.61 22.55 -21.80
C TYR A 183 -1.98 21.15 -21.84
N LEU A 184 -2.48 20.24 -21.01
CA LEU A 184 -2.15 18.82 -21.00
C LEU A 184 -3.05 18.11 -22.02
N PRO A 185 -2.51 17.74 -23.21
CA PRO A 185 -3.27 16.97 -24.18
C PRO A 185 -3.66 15.61 -23.57
N PRO A 186 -4.81 15.03 -23.96
CA PRO A 186 -5.05 13.62 -23.67
C PRO A 186 -3.87 12.79 -24.21
N PRO A 187 -3.48 11.70 -23.53
CA PRO A 187 -2.53 10.77 -24.13
C PRO A 187 -3.10 10.33 -25.49
N ASP A 188 -2.27 10.31 -26.52
CA ASP A 188 -2.65 9.78 -27.82
C ASP A 188 -3.12 8.32 -27.59
N VAL A 189 -4.40 8.06 -27.85
CA VAL A 189 -5.01 6.73 -27.78
C VAL A 189 -5.18 6.14 -29.18
#